data_AF-A0A6P0Q5D9-F1
#
_entry.id   AF-A0A6P0Q5D9-F1
#
_cell.length_a   1.000
_cell.length_b   1.000
_cell.length_c   1.000
_cell.angle_alpha   90.00
_cell.angle_beta   90.00
_cell.angle_gamma   90.00
#
_symmetry.space_group_name_H-M   'P 1'
#
loop_
_entity.id
_entity.type
_entity.pdbx_description
1 polymer ?
#
loop_
_entity_poly.entity_id
_entity_poly.type
_entity_poly.pdbx_seq_one_letter_code
_entity_poly.pdbx_strand_id
1 'polypeptide(L)' 'FPLAAAFKQTLITTEPVQLDAMATYKLYGMGLIKQHGNQVTPRCELYRKYFKERLEVEGRVKRQ' A
#
# COMPACT_ATOMS: atom_id res chain seq x y z
N PHE A 1 9.13 3.70 -9.16
CA PHE A 1 8.93 2.58 -8.21
C PHE A 1 7.60 1.91 -8.52
N PRO A 2 7.46 0.56 -8.45
CA PRO A 2 6.18 -0.11 -8.70
C PRO A 2 5.11 0.30 -7.68
N LEU A 3 3.87 0.48 -8.15
CA LEU A 3 2.76 0.95 -7.32
C LEU A 3 2.38 -0.05 -6.21
N ALA A 4 2.46 -1.34 -6.51
CA ALA A 4 2.22 -2.41 -5.55
C ALA A 4 3.23 -2.39 -4.40
N ALA A 5 4.51 -2.09 -4.69
CA ALA A 5 5.54 -2.00 -3.67
C ALA A 5 5.34 -0.77 -2.76
N ALA A 6 4.97 0.38 -3.35
CA ALA A 6 4.61 1.57 -2.59
C ALA A 6 3.40 1.30 -1.67
N PHE A 7 2.36 0.64 -2.19
CA PHE A 7 1.20 0.30 -1.38
C PHE A 7 1.54 -0.70 -0.27
N LYS A 8 2.33 -1.73 -0.56
CA LYS A 8 2.80 -2.71 0.43
C LYS A 8 3.48 -2.03 1.62
N GLN A 9 4.29 -1.00 1.39
CA GLN A 9 4.89 -0.22 2.47
C GLN A 9 3.83 0.37 3.42
N THR A 10 2.74 0.93 2.87
CA THR A 10 1.63 1.48 3.68
C THR A 10 0.85 0.42 4.46
N LEU A 11 0.88 -0.84 4.01
CA LEU A 11 0.16 -1.94 4.65
C LEU A 11 0.92 -2.54 5.83
N ILE A 12 2.25 -2.57 5.75
CA ILE A 12 3.12 -3.21 6.75
C ILE A 12 3.46 -2.27 7.92
N THR A 13 3.44 -0.95 7.71
CA THR A 13 3.69 0.02 8.79
C THR A 13 2.41 0.25 9.59
N THR A 14 2.53 0.48 10.89
CA THR A 14 1.44 0.98 11.74
C THR A 14 1.27 2.48 11.60
N GLU A 15 2.37 3.20 11.34
CA GLU A 15 2.39 4.65 11.19
C GLU A 15 2.15 5.09 9.73
N PRO A 16 1.64 6.33 9.54
CA PRO A 16 1.52 6.93 8.22
C PRO A 16 2.87 7.02 7.51
N VAL A 17 2.89 6.74 6.20
CA VAL A 17 4.12 6.66 5.40
C VAL A 17 4.15 7.79 4.39
N GLN A 18 5.31 8.39 4.16
CA GLN A 18 5.50 9.29 3.03
C GLN A 18 5.86 8.49 1.78
N LEU A 19 5.06 8.63 0.73
CA LEU A 19 5.32 8.04 -0.59
C LEU A 19 5.73 9.14 -1.58
N ASP A 20 6.29 8.74 -2.72
CA ASP A 20 6.49 9.69 -3.81
C ASP A 20 5.14 10.24 -4.33
N ALA A 21 5.18 11.44 -4.90
CA ALA A 21 3.97 12.15 -5.34
C ALA A 21 3.17 11.39 -6.40
N MET A 22 3.85 10.70 -7.33
CA MET A 22 3.20 9.95 -8.40
C MET A 22 2.52 8.69 -7.87
N ALA A 23 3.16 7.95 -6.95
CA ALA A 23 2.53 6.82 -6.28
C ALA A 23 1.35 7.25 -5.41
N THR A 24 1.49 8.35 -4.67
CA THR A 24 0.42 8.93 -3.85
C THR A 24 -0.80 9.26 -4.71
N TYR A 25 -0.60 10.01 -5.80
CA TYR A 25 -1.67 10.40 -6.71
C TYR A 25 -2.40 9.18 -7.30
N LYS A 26 -1.66 8.18 -7.78
CA LYS A 26 -2.25 6.96 -8.35
C LYS A 26 -3.01 6.13 -7.33
N LEU A 27 -2.42 5.87 -6.15
CA LEU A 27 -3.07 5.10 -5.08
C LEU A 27 -4.31 5.82 -4.55
N TYR A 28 -4.27 7.15 -4.46
CA TYR A 28 -5.40 7.96 -4.04
C TYR A 28 -6.54 7.90 -5.07
N GLY A 29 -6.23 8.05 -6.36
CA GLY A 29 -7.21 7.94 -7.45
C GLY A 29 -7.88 6.57 -7.54
N MET A 30 -7.16 5.50 -7.20
CA MET A 30 -7.74 4.14 -7.08
C MET A 30 -8.53 3.91 -5.80
N GLY A 31 -8.53 4.87 -4.86
CA GLY A 31 -9.23 4.76 -3.58
C GLY A 31 -8.58 3.80 -2.59
N LEU A 32 -7.30 3.46 -2.74
CA LEU A 32 -6.62 2.51 -1.85
C LEU A 32 -6.10 3.15 -0.56
N ILE A 33 -5.79 4.45 -0.61
CA ILE A 33 -5.21 5.19 0.50
C ILE A 33 -6.05 6.41 0.89
N LYS A 34 -5.72 6.97 2.05
CA LYS A 34 -6.06 8.33 2.49
C LYS A 34 -4.76 9.12 2.64
N GLN A 35 -4.82 10.41 2.37
CA GLN A 35 -3.69 11.32 2.51
C GLN A 35 -3.94 12.27 3.69
N HIS A 36 -2.94 12.43 4.53
CA HIS A 36 -2.90 13.35 5.66
C HIS A 36 -1.61 14.18 5.55
N GLY A 37 -1.71 15.38 4.96
CA GLY A 37 -0.55 16.18 4.60
C GLY A 37 0.34 15.43 3.60
N ASN A 38 1.59 15.17 3.99
CA ASN A 38 2.58 14.49 3.14
C ASN A 38 2.64 12.98 3.38
N GLN A 39 1.83 12.46 4.30
CA GLN A 39 1.82 11.05 4.65
C GLN A 39 0.51 10.39 4.23
N VAL A 40 0.55 9.08 4.09
CA VAL A 40 -0.58 8.28 3.66
C VAL A 40 -0.83 7.10 4.58
N THR A 41 -2.09 6.70 4.68
CA THR A 41 -2.54 5.50 5.37
C THR A 41 -3.44 4.67 4.45
N PRO A 42 -3.60 3.35 4.69
CA PRO A 42 -4.61 2.57 4.01
C PRO A 42 -6.00 3.20 4.20
N ARG A 43 -6.85 3.19 3.16
CA ARG A 43 -8.17 3.84 3.24
C ARG A 43 -9.04 3.25 4.35
N CYS A 44 -8.96 1.94 4.56
CA CYS A 44 -9.63 1.23 5.63
C CYS A 44 -8.89 -0.06 6.00
N GLU A 45 -9.18 -0.57 7.20
CA GLU A 45 -8.59 -1.82 7.70
C GLU A 45 -8.94 -3.05 6.85
N LEU A 46 -10.10 -3.04 6.18
CA LEU A 46 -10.47 -4.11 5.25
C LEU A 46 -9.45 -4.23 4.10
N TYR A 47 -9.07 -3.11 3.49
CA TYR A 47 -8.06 -3.10 2.43
C TYR A 47 -6.70 -3.50 2.97
N ARG A 48 -6.34 -3.03 4.18
CA ARG A 48 -5.09 -3.46 4.82
C ARG A 48 -5.00 -4.97 4.95
N LYS A 49 -6.03 -5.62 5.52
CA LYS A 49 -6.06 -7.08 5.70
C LYS A 49 -6.02 -7.82 4.36
N TYR A 50 -6.93 -7.48 3.45
CA TYR A 50 -7.07 -8.14 2.15
C TYR A 50 -5.80 -8.06 1.29
N PHE A 51 -5.20 -6.87 1.18
CA PHE A 51 -4.02 -6.69 0.35
C PHE A 51 -2.75 -7.16 1.04
N LYS A 52 -2.67 -7.14 2.38
CA LYS A 52 -1.53 -7.72 3.10
C LYS A 52 -1.42 -9.21 2.81
N GLU A 53 -2.51 -9.96 2.90
CA GLU A 53 -2.53 -11.38 2.54
C GLU A 53 -2.15 -11.62 1.08
N ARG A 54 -2.71 -10.84 0.13
CA ARG A 54 -2.50 -11.07 -1.31
C ARG A 54 -1.15 -10.59 -1.84
N LEU A 55 -0.63 -9.47 -1.34
CA LEU A 55 0.66 -8.90 -1.76
C LEU A 55 1.85 -9.49 -0.97
N GLU A 56 1.60 -10.25 0.10
CA GLU A 56 2.59 -11.15 0.71
C GLU A 56 2.77 -12.44 -0.13
N VAL A 57 1.74 -12.89 -0.85
CA VAL A 57 1.79 -14.11 -1.69
C VAL A 57 2.66 -13.93 -2.94
N GLU A 58 2.81 -12.72 -3.49
CA GLU A 58 3.77 -12.46 -4.58
C GLU A 58 5.24 -12.76 -4.20
N GLY A 59 5.56 -12.84 -2.91
CA GLY A 59 6.87 -13.31 -2.43
C GLY A 59 6.97 -14.82 -2.18
N ARG A 60 5.84 -15.57 -2.27
CA ARG A 60 5.77 -17.02 -2.02
C ARG A 60 5.81 -17.87 -3.28
N VAL A 61 6.02 -17.28 -4.46
CA VAL A 61 6.41 -18.05 -5.66
C VAL A 61 7.88 -18.47 -5.53
N LYS A 62 8.13 -19.40 -4.60
CA LYS A 62 9.30 -20.28 -4.56
C LYS A 62 8.82 -21.67 -4.16
N ARG A 63 8.07 -22.34 -5.04
CA ARG A 63 7.89 -23.81 -5.03
C ARG A 63 7.52 -24.30 -6.43
N GLN A 64 8.53 -24.53 -7.27
CA GLN A 64 8.98 -25.87 -7.69
C GLN A 64 10.18 -25.70 -8.63
#